data_AF-A0AAV7HM59-F1
#
_entry.id   AF-A0AAV7HM59-F1
#
_cell.length_a   1.000
_cell.length_b   1.000
_cell.length_c   1.000
_cell.angle_alpha   90.00
_cell.angle_beta   90.00
_cell.angle_gamma   90.00
#
_symmetry.space_group_name_H-M   'P 1'
#
loop_
_entity.id
_entity.type
_entity.pdbx_description
1 polymer ?
#
loop_
_entity_poly.entity_id
_entity_poly.type
_entity_poly.pdbx_seq_one_letter_code
_entity_poly.pdbx_strand_id
1 'polypeptide(L)'
;MPFGMGRRRCPGEGLALKEIGIVLGILIQCFQWKRIGIEEVDMTEGSGLTMPRAKHLEALCRPHQYMMIIVSRRQWTEGSWLTGDGGRKIEVGGRHSRRAMSVEKTVVSR
;
A
#
# COMPACT_ATOMS: atom_id res chain seq x y z
N MET A 1 6.76 -23.77 -13.99
CA MET A 1 8.14 -23.34 -13.69
C MET A 1 8.30 -21.86 -14.04
N PRO A 2 8.25 -20.94 -13.06
CA PRO A 2 8.17 -19.48 -13.31
C PRO A 2 9.43 -18.88 -13.95
N PHE A 3 10.61 -19.48 -13.75
CA PHE A 3 11.89 -19.00 -14.29
C PHE A 3 12.47 -19.89 -15.40
N GLY A 4 11.70 -20.87 -15.88
CA GLY A 4 12.16 -21.85 -16.87
C GLY A 4 13.16 -22.87 -16.32
N MET A 5 13.74 -23.68 -17.20
CA MET A 5 14.71 -24.72 -16.87
C MET A 5 15.73 -24.94 -18.00
N GLY A 6 16.87 -25.57 -17.70
CA GLY A 6 17.90 -25.91 -18.68
C GLY A 6 18.73 -24.71 -19.17
N ARG A 7 19.27 -24.80 -20.40
CA ARG A 7 20.20 -23.81 -20.97
C ARG A 7 19.61 -22.41 -21.21
N ARG A 8 18.28 -22.28 -21.19
CA ARG A 8 17.54 -21.02 -21.39
C ARG A 8 16.80 -20.56 -20.13
N ARG A 9 17.16 -21.12 -18.96
CA ARG A 9 16.65 -20.66 -17.66
C ARG A 9 16.96 -19.18 -17.47
N CYS A 10 16.06 -18.47 -16.78
CA CYS A 10 16.24 -17.07 -16.43
C CYS A 10 17.54 -16.89 -15.63
N PRO A 11 18.53 -16.11 -16.12
CA PRO A 11 19.76 -15.87 -15.37
C PRO A 11 19.50 -15.09 -14.07
N GLY A 12 18.36 -14.42 -13.96
CA GLY A 12 17.92 -13.68 -12.78
C GLY A 12 17.18 -14.51 -11.72
N GLU A 13 16.97 -15.82 -11.88
CA GLU A 13 16.20 -16.65 -10.93
C GLU A 13 16.69 -16.50 -9.49
N GLY A 14 18.01 -16.66 -9.28
CA GLY A 14 18.59 -16.58 -7.93
C GLY A 14 18.49 -15.19 -7.30
N LEU A 15 18.52 -14.12 -8.10
CA LEU A 15 18.35 -12.76 -7.62
C LEU A 15 16.88 -12.49 -7.29
N ALA A 16 15.97 -12.83 -8.19
CA ALA A 16 14.53 -12.61 -8.01
C ALA A 16 14.01 -13.29 -6.74
N LEU A 17 14.41 -14.53 -6.48
CA LEU A 17 14.00 -15.25 -5.27
C LEU A 17 14.52 -14.60 -3.98
N LYS A 18 15.76 -14.09 -3.98
CA LYS A 18 16.35 -13.40 -2.83
C LYS A 18 15.67 -12.07 -2.58
N GLU A 19 15.52 -11.26 -3.62
CA GLU A 19 14.90 -9.93 -3.54
C GLU A 19 13.45 -10.03 -3.07
N ILE A 20 12.65 -10.93 -3.65
CA ILE A 20 11.26 -11.14 -3.24
C ILE A 20 11.19 -11.51 -1.75
N GLY A 21 12.06 -12.42 -1.29
CA GLY A 21 12.11 -12.80 0.12
C GLY A 21 12.48 -11.65 1.05
N ILE A 22 13.52 -10.88 0.71
CA ILE A 22 13.97 -9.73 1.52
C ILE A 22 12.90 -8.66 1.57
N VAL A 23 12.37 -8.24 0.42
CA VAL A 23 11.37 -7.19 0.32
C VAL A 23 10.09 -7.58 1.07
N LEU A 24 9.58 -8.80 0.87
CA LEU A 24 8.41 -9.27 1.60
C LEU A 24 8.65 -9.34 3.10
N GLY A 25 9.81 -9.84 3.53
CA GLY A 25 10.18 -9.89 4.94
C GLY A 25 10.18 -8.50 5.58
N ILE A 26 10.80 -7.52 4.92
CA ILE A 26 10.80 -6.12 5.39
C ILE A 26 9.38 -5.56 5.44
N LEU A 27 8.58 -5.76 4.40
CA LEU A 27 7.21 -5.23 4.33
C LEU A 27 6.30 -5.81 5.41
N ILE A 28 6.36 -7.11 5.67
CA ILE A 28 5.56 -7.79 6.69
C ILE A 28 6.03 -7.40 8.09
N GLN A 29 7.34 -7.36 8.31
CA GLN A 29 7.89 -7.07 9.62
C GLN A 29 7.62 -5.60 9.99
N CYS A 30 7.90 -4.66 9.08
CA CYS A 30 7.89 -3.23 9.36
C CYS A 30 6.50 -2.60 9.37
N PHE A 31 5.52 -3.18 8.67
CA PHE A 31 4.21 -2.57 8.49
C PHE A 31 3.06 -3.51 8.88
N GLN A 32 2.07 -2.95 9.54
CA GLN A 32 0.75 -3.53 9.69
C GLN A 32 -0.08 -3.19 8.45
N TRP A 33 -0.66 -4.21 7.82
CA TRP A 33 -1.41 -4.07 6.58
C TRP A 33 -2.92 -4.15 6.83
N LYS A 34 -3.68 -3.25 6.19
CA LYS A 34 -5.15 -3.28 6.16
C LYS A 34 -5.62 -3.09 4.72
N ARG A 35 -6.74 -3.71 4.37
CA ARG A 35 -7.36 -3.53 3.06
C ARG A 35 -8.05 -2.17 2.98
N ILE A 36 -8.17 -1.66 1.76
CA ILE A 36 -9.00 -0.49 1.49
C ILE A 36 -10.43 -1.00 1.28
N GLY A 37 -11.33 -0.66 2.22
CA GLY A 37 -12.70 -1.17 2.22
C GLY A 37 -12.83 -2.60 2.71
N ILE A 38 -14.02 -3.18 2.47
CA ILE A 38 -14.43 -4.51 2.95
C ILE A 38 -14.27 -5.57 1.83
N GLU A 39 -14.25 -5.13 0.58
CA GLU A 39 -14.19 -6.02 -0.58
C GLU A 39 -12.87 -6.78 -0.65
N GLU A 40 -12.91 -7.94 -1.32
CA GLU A 40 -11.71 -8.70 -1.61
C GLU A 40 -10.84 -7.99 -2.65
N VAL A 41 -9.55 -8.30 -2.62
CA VAL A 41 -8.61 -7.72 -3.57
C VAL A 41 -8.92 -8.28 -4.97
N ASP A 42 -9.26 -7.39 -5.90
CA ASP A 42 -9.49 -7.75 -7.30
C ASP A 42 -8.19 -8.28 -7.94
N MET A 43 -8.21 -9.56 -8.32
CA MET A 43 -7.09 -10.28 -8.94
C MET A 43 -7.26 -10.42 -10.46
N THR A 44 -8.26 -9.75 -11.05
CA THR A 44 -8.51 -9.80 -12.49
C THR A 44 -7.26 -9.39 -13.25
N GLU A 45 -6.93 -10.15 -14.30
CA GLU A 45 -5.73 -9.95 -15.09
C GLU A 45 -5.94 -8.86 -16.14
N GLY A 46 -4.95 -7.98 -16.31
CA GLY A 46 -4.93 -6.96 -17.35
C GLY A 46 -4.34 -7.50 -18.65
N SER A 47 -4.54 -6.78 -19.75
CA SER A 47 -3.94 -7.13 -21.04
C SER A 47 -2.46 -6.75 -21.11
N GLY A 48 -1.60 -7.63 -21.65
CA GLY A 48 -0.20 -7.29 -21.91
C GLY A 48 0.68 -8.50 -22.23
N LEU A 49 1.97 -8.23 -22.48
CA LEU A 49 3.02 -9.26 -22.64
C LEU A 49 3.35 -9.96 -21.31
N THR A 50 3.13 -9.26 -20.19
CA THR A 50 3.21 -9.81 -18.84
C THR A 50 1.81 -10.14 -18.31
N MET A 51 1.71 -10.60 -17.06
CA MET A 51 0.45 -10.82 -16.34
C MET A 51 0.21 -9.69 -15.31
N PRO A 52 -0.06 -8.43 -15.73
CA PRO A 52 -0.37 -7.36 -14.80
C PRO A 52 -1.77 -7.57 -14.20
N ARG A 53 -2.05 -6.94 -13.06
CA ARG A 53 -3.43 -6.82 -12.58
C ARG A 53 -4.18 -5.76 -13.37
N ALA A 54 -5.47 -5.99 -13.64
CA ALA A 54 -6.37 -5.04 -14.28
C ALA A 54 -6.56 -3.77 -13.44
N LYS A 55 -6.57 -3.93 -12.11
CA LYS A 55 -6.55 -2.83 -11.13
C LYS A 55 -5.29 -2.90 -10.30
N HIS A 56 -4.70 -1.75 -10.00
CA HIS A 56 -3.52 -1.69 -9.13
C HIS A 56 -3.85 -2.19 -7.73
N LEU A 57 -2.88 -2.84 -7.08
CA LEU A 57 -3.02 -3.28 -5.70
C LEU A 57 -2.87 -2.07 -4.76
N GLU A 58 -3.91 -1.79 -3.99
CA GLU A 58 -3.90 -0.75 -2.99
C GLU A 58 -4.09 -1.35 -1.58
N ALA A 59 -3.35 -0.83 -0.61
CA ALA A 59 -3.44 -1.25 0.78
C ALA A 59 -3.04 -0.11 1.72
N LEU A 60 -3.63 -0.09 2.91
CA LEU A 60 -3.23 0.80 3.98
C LEU A 60 -2.10 0.13 4.76
N CYS A 61 -0.98 0.83 4.93
CA CYS A 61 0.13 0.38 5.76
C CYS A 61 0.30 1.31 6.96
N ARG A 62 0.49 0.74 8.16
CA ARG A 62 0.89 1.48 9.35
C ARG A 62 2.24 0.96 9.83
N PRO A 63 3.28 1.80 9.96
CA PRO A 63 4.55 1.35 10.52
C PRO A 63 4.36 0.76 11.93
N HIS A 64 5.06 -0.33 12.21
CA HIS A 64 5.05 -0.95 13.53
C HIS A 64 5.74 -0.03 14.55
N GLN A 65 5.35 -0.10 15.83
CA GLN A 65 5.84 0.80 16.89
C GLN A 65 7.36 0.89 16.97
N TYR A 66 8.09 -0.23 16.84
CA TYR A 66 9.55 -0.25 16.86
C TYR A 66 10.17 0.45 15.63
N MET A 67 9.44 0.52 14.51
CA MET A 67 9.89 1.10 13.24
C MET A 67 9.54 2.60 13.12
N MET A 68 8.68 3.11 14.02
CA MET A 68 8.24 4.51 14.03
C MET A 68 9.42 5.49 14.12
N ILE A 69 10.47 5.14 14.88
CA ILE A 69 11.66 6.00 15.06
C ILE A 69 12.41 6.19 13.72
N ILE A 70 12.42 5.18 12.86
CA ILE A 70 13.13 5.19 11.58
C ILE A 70 12.29 5.87 10.49
N VAL A 71 10.97 5.64 10.47
CA VAL A 71 10.07 6.14 9.42
C VAL A 71 9.59 7.58 9.67
N SER A 72 9.62 8.07 10.91
CA SER A 72 9.03 9.37 11.31
C SER A 72 9.77 10.64 10.86
N ARG A 73 10.86 10.54 10.07
CA ARG A 73 11.53 11.75 9.52
C ARG A 73 10.72 12.54 8.48
N ARG A 74 9.54 12.07 8.08
CA ARG A 74 8.53 12.87 7.37
C ARG A 74 7.14 12.55 7.93
N GLN A 75 6.43 13.60 8.32
CA GLN A 75 5.13 13.62 9.00
C GLN A 75 4.18 12.47 8.61
N TRP A 76 4.02 11.54 9.54
CA TRP A 76 2.76 10.86 9.74
C TRP A 76 1.99 11.71 10.75
N THR A 77 1.05 12.54 10.30
CA THR A 77 0.04 13.06 11.22
C THR A 77 -0.88 11.90 11.54
N GLU A 78 -0.99 11.55 12.82
CA GLU A 78 -1.96 10.57 13.31
C GLU A 78 -3.39 11.04 12.99
N GLY A 79 -3.89 10.65 11.82
CA GLY A 79 -5.33 10.47 11.62
C GLY A 79 -5.70 9.16 12.31
N SER A 80 -6.30 9.27 13.49
CA SER A 80 -6.76 8.14 14.30
C SER A 80 -7.72 7.24 13.52
N TRP A 81 -7.34 5.98 13.32
CA TRP A 81 -8.25 4.93 12.84
C TRP A 81 -9.12 4.44 14.00
N LEU A 82 -10.36 4.90 14.09
CA LEU A 82 -11.48 4.24 14.79
C LEU A 82 -12.72 4.69 14.01
N THR A 83 -13.71 3.89 13.60
CA THR A 83 -14.23 2.60 14.05
C THR A 83 -15.10 2.09 12.88
N GLY A 84 -15.23 0.78 12.72
CA GLY A 84 -16.04 0.18 11.66
C GLY A 84 -16.97 -0.91 12.16
N ASP A 85 -17.57 -0.73 13.35
CA ASP A 85 -18.78 -1.43 13.72
C ASP A 85 -19.69 -0.43 14.44
N GLY A 86 -20.89 -0.18 13.90
CA GLY A 86 -21.89 0.74 14.47
C GLY A 86 -21.65 2.23 14.21
N GLY A 87 -22.50 2.82 13.37
CA GLY A 87 -22.44 4.21 12.94
C GLY A 87 -22.38 5.26 14.07
N ARG A 88 -21.41 6.18 13.94
CA ARG A 88 -21.45 7.60 14.36
C ARG A 88 -20.22 8.29 13.76
N LYS A 89 -20.43 9.37 12.97
CA LYS A 89 -19.38 10.19 12.33
C LYS A 89 -19.09 11.44 13.18
N ILE A 90 -17.84 11.90 13.19
CA ILE A 90 -17.36 13.28 13.48
C ILE A 90 -15.83 13.31 13.26
N GLU A 91 -15.11 14.37 12.89
CA GLU A 91 -15.27 15.59 12.07
C GLU A 91 -13.82 15.97 11.64
N VAL A 92 -13.60 16.49 10.42
CA VAL A 92 -12.25 16.73 9.88
C VAL A 92 -11.82 18.18 10.13
N GLY A 93 -10.84 18.36 11.02
CA GLY A 93 -10.24 19.66 11.35
C GLY A 93 -9.24 20.20 10.31
N GLY A 94 -9.56 21.38 9.79
CA GLY A 94 -8.70 22.56 9.59
C GLY A 94 -7.29 22.42 9.00
N ARG A 95 -7.12 22.88 7.74
CA ARG A 95 -5.83 23.13 7.07
C ARG A 95 -5.30 24.53 7.44
N HIS A 96 -4.09 24.65 7.96
CA HIS A 96 -3.32 25.91 7.87
C HIS A 96 -2.13 25.73 6.93
N SER A 97 -2.31 26.31 5.74
CA SER A 97 -1.34 26.37 4.64
C SER A 97 -0.35 27.51 4.87
N ARG A 98 0.95 27.27 4.62
CA ARG A 98 1.80 28.21 3.87
C ARG A 98 2.87 27.46 3.08
N ARG A 99 2.45 26.81 1.99
CA ARG A 99 3.06 26.87 0.64
C ARG A 99 2.40 25.80 -0.22
N ALA A 100 1.84 26.28 -1.31
CA ALA A 100 0.92 25.56 -2.18
C ALA A 100 1.53 24.29 -2.80
N MET A 101 0.73 23.22 -2.81
CA MET A 101 0.40 22.55 -4.06
C MET A 101 -1.08 22.16 -4.00
N SER A 102 -1.81 22.63 -5.01
CA SER A 102 -3.24 22.43 -5.17
C SER A 102 -3.55 20.94 -5.27
N VAL A 103 -4.49 20.46 -4.45
CA VAL A 103 -5.37 19.36 -4.84
C VAL A 103 -6.76 19.78 -4.37
N GLU A 104 -7.46 20.37 -5.32
CA GLU A 104 -8.87 20.66 -5.28
C GLU A 104 -9.63 19.33 -5.37
N LYS A 105 -10.47 19.00 -4.39
CA LYS A 105 -11.58 18.08 -4.59
C LYS A 105 -12.80 18.66 -3.90
N THR A 106 -13.68 19.14 -4.76
CA THR A 106 -14.96 19.78 -4.54
C THR A 106 -15.90 18.90 -3.71
N VAL A 107 -16.63 19.53 -2.79
CA VAL A 107 -17.79 18.97 -2.08
C VAL A 107 -19.02 19.02 -2.99
N VAL A 108 -19.79 17.93 -3.08
CA VAL A 108 -21.20 17.92 -3.53
C VAL A 108 -21.90 16.76 -2.79
N SER A 109 -22.60 16.99 -1.67
CA SER A 109 -24.09 17.01 -1.46
C SER A 109 -24.87 15.93 -2.24
N ARG A 110 -25.87 15.21 -1.69
CA ARG A 110 -26.97 15.55 -0.78
C ARG A 110 -27.16 14.53 0.34
#